data_AF-A0A1D6NF02-F1
#
_entry.id   AF-A0A1D6NF02-F1
#
_cell.length_a   1.000
_cell.length_b   1.000
_cell.length_c   1.000
_cell.angle_alpha   90.00
_cell.angle_beta   90.00
_cell.angle_gamma   90.00
#
_symmetry.space_group_name_H-M   'P 1'
#
loop_
_entity.id
_entity.type
_entity.pdbx_description
1 polymer ?
#
loop_
_entity_poly.entity_id
_entity_poly.type
_entity_poly.pdbx_seq_one_letter_code
_entity_poly.pdbx_strand_id
1 'polypeptide(L)'
;MWSDPEEIETWAVSPRGAGWLFGSRVTAEFNFVNGIELVCRAHQLVQEGLKYMFQEKGLVTVWSAPNYCYRCGNVASILSFDEKMVCQFFCLQGSARSITHT
;
A
#
# COMPACT_ATOMS: atom_id res chain seq x y z
N MET A 1 0.67 -13.05 3.40
CA MET A 1 0.85 -12.67 1.98
C MET A 1 -0.39 -12.08 1.33
N TRP A 2 -1.60 -12.62 1.56
CA TRP A 2 -2.82 -12.28 0.78
C TRP A 2 -3.85 -11.39 1.48
N SER A 3 -3.64 -11.05 2.75
CA SER A 3 -4.59 -10.22 3.51
C SER A 3 -4.52 -8.76 3.07
N ASP A 4 -5.65 -8.06 3.17
CA ASP A 4 -5.80 -6.67 2.74
C ASP A 4 -6.48 -5.81 3.82
N PRO A 5 -6.00 -4.58 4.06
CA PRO A 5 -6.73 -3.60 4.83
C PRO A 5 -8.01 -3.16 4.09
N GLU A 6 -9.09 -2.94 4.83
CA GLU A 6 -10.40 -2.46 4.34
C GLU A 6 -11.05 -1.55 5.40
N GLU A 7 -11.94 -0.63 4.99
CA GLU A 7 -12.71 0.27 5.88
C GLU A 7 -13.79 -0.50 6.68
N ILE A 8 -13.31 -1.42 7.52
CA ILE A 8 -14.05 -2.22 8.49
C ILE A 8 -13.37 -2.09 9.86
N GLU A 9 -14.04 -2.52 10.93
CA GLU A 9 -13.45 -2.46 12.28
C GLU A 9 -12.47 -3.61 12.52
N THR A 10 -12.87 -4.84 12.17
CA THR A 10 -12.14 -6.06 12.54
C THR A 10 -11.78 -6.94 11.33
N TRP A 11 -12.24 -8.19 11.27
CA TRP A 11 -11.87 -9.15 10.23
C TRP A 11 -13.06 -9.45 9.32
N ALA A 12 -12.79 -9.67 8.03
CA ALA A 12 -13.77 -10.23 7.09
C ALA A 12 -13.09 -11.19 6.11
N VAL A 13 -13.90 -12.06 5.48
CA VAL A 13 -13.39 -13.00 4.47
C VAL A 13 -12.92 -12.24 3.25
N SER A 14 -11.71 -12.56 2.76
CA SER A 14 -11.17 -11.94 1.55
C SER A 14 -11.93 -12.40 0.30
N PRO A 15 -12.41 -11.47 -0.55
CA PRO A 15 -13.01 -11.83 -1.84
C PRO A 15 -11.98 -12.34 -2.85
N ARG A 16 -10.68 -12.28 -2.53
CA ARG A 16 -9.59 -12.79 -3.38
C ARG A 16 -9.41 -14.31 -3.31
N GLY A 17 -10.16 -14.99 -2.45
CA GLY A 17 -10.08 -16.44 -2.26
C GLY A 17 -8.92 -16.92 -1.37
N ALA A 18 -8.10 -16.01 -0.84
CA ALA A 18 -7.06 -16.30 0.14
C ALA A 18 -6.82 -15.09 1.05
N GLY A 19 -6.45 -15.35 2.30
CA GLY A 19 -6.24 -14.31 3.32
C GLY A 19 -7.54 -13.74 3.91
N TRP A 20 -7.39 -12.64 4.64
CA TRP A 20 -8.48 -11.94 5.32
C TRP A 20 -8.45 -10.46 5.00
N LEU A 21 -9.62 -9.83 5.00
CA LEU A 21 -9.70 -8.38 5.15
C LEU A 21 -9.50 -8.04 6.62
N PHE A 22 -8.80 -6.95 6.91
CA PHE A 22 -8.57 -6.48 8.27
C PHE A 22 -8.77 -4.98 8.40
N GLY A 23 -9.28 -4.58 9.55
CA GLY A 23 -9.76 -3.24 9.83
C GLY A 23 -8.81 -2.38 10.66
N SER A 24 -9.31 -1.21 11.01
CA SER A 24 -8.59 -0.23 11.84
C SER A 24 -8.21 -0.79 13.20
N ARG A 25 -9.11 -1.51 13.88
CA ARG A 25 -8.88 -2.04 15.23
C ARG A 25 -7.78 -3.10 15.23
N VAL A 26 -7.80 -4.00 14.24
CA VAL A 26 -6.77 -5.03 14.07
C VAL A 26 -5.40 -4.39 13.84
N THR A 27 -5.35 -3.35 13.02
CA THR A 27 -4.11 -2.61 12.74
C THR A 27 -3.57 -1.92 13.98
N ALA A 28 -4.43 -1.19 14.71
CA ALA A 28 -4.06 -0.49 15.94
C ALA A 28 -3.58 -1.46 17.04
N GLU A 29 -4.31 -2.57 17.24
CA GLU A 29 -3.95 -3.60 18.21
C GLU A 29 -2.61 -4.27 17.86
N PHE A 30 -2.42 -4.64 16.59
CA PHE A 30 -1.16 -5.21 16.13
C PHE A 30 0.01 -4.25 16.35
N ASN A 31 -0.16 -2.98 16.01
CA ASN A 31 0.87 -1.95 16.21
C ASN A 31 1.20 -1.76 17.68
N PHE A 32 0.18 -1.64 18.54
CA PHE A 32 0.34 -1.48 19.98
C PHE A 32 1.05 -2.67 20.63
N VAL A 33 0.59 -3.89 20.35
CA VAL A 33 1.15 -5.12 20.96
C VAL A 33 2.61 -5.33 20.56
N ASN A 34 2.98 -4.96 19.33
CA ASN A 34 4.34 -5.15 18.82
C ASN A 34 5.23 -3.91 18.99
N GLY A 35 4.72 -2.82 19.54
CA GLY A 35 5.48 -1.57 19.72
C GLY A 35 5.97 -0.95 18.41
N ILE A 36 5.18 -1.07 17.33
CA ILE A 36 5.50 -0.46 16.03
C ILE A 36 4.52 0.67 15.71
N GLU A 37 4.98 1.68 14.98
CA GLU A 37 4.15 2.84 14.63
C GLU A 37 3.46 2.68 13.27
N LEU A 38 4.08 1.93 12.35
CA LEU A 38 3.66 1.88 10.96
C LEU A 38 3.89 0.51 10.32
N VAL A 39 2.81 -0.08 9.80
CA VAL A 39 2.88 -1.22 8.89
C VAL A 39 3.06 -0.71 7.46
N CYS A 40 4.21 -1.00 6.86
CA CYS A 40 4.44 -0.75 5.44
C CYS A 40 4.12 -2.00 4.62
N ARG A 41 3.25 -1.87 3.62
CA ARG A 41 2.82 -3.01 2.78
C ARG A 41 2.67 -2.63 1.30
N ALA A 42 2.40 -3.63 0.46
CA ALA A 42 2.09 -3.47 -0.97
C ALA A 42 0.78 -4.20 -1.34
N HIS A 43 0.79 -5.04 -2.39
CA HIS A 43 -0.28 -5.96 -2.83
C HIS A 43 -1.54 -5.32 -3.43
N GLN A 44 -2.09 -4.25 -2.85
CA GLN A 44 -3.22 -3.52 -3.43
C GLN A 44 -2.74 -2.39 -4.33
N LEU A 45 -3.32 -2.31 -5.53
CA LEU A 45 -3.11 -1.19 -6.43
C LEU A 45 -3.63 0.09 -5.78
N VAL A 46 -2.79 1.12 -5.74
CA VAL A 46 -3.13 2.48 -5.31
C VAL A 46 -2.86 3.42 -6.48
N GLN A 47 -3.84 4.25 -6.84
CA GLN A 47 -3.74 5.11 -8.03
C GLN A 47 -2.65 6.16 -7.88
N GLU A 48 -2.48 6.69 -6.68
CA GLU A 48 -1.50 7.70 -6.31
C GLU A 48 -0.11 7.10 -6.02
N GLY A 49 0.04 5.77 -6.12
CA GLY A 49 1.26 5.04 -5.80
C GLY A 49 1.50 4.82 -4.30
N LEU A 50 0.84 5.58 -3.42
CA LEU A 50 0.89 5.36 -1.97
C LEU A 50 -0.42 5.82 -1.29
N LYS A 51 -0.89 5.05 -0.30
CA LYS A 51 -2.06 5.40 0.50
C LYS A 51 -1.87 5.00 1.96
N TYR A 52 -2.00 5.97 2.86
CA TYR A 52 -2.23 5.70 4.28
C TYR A 52 -3.68 5.27 4.49
N MET A 53 -3.89 4.28 5.35
CA MET A 53 -5.22 3.79 5.69
C MET A 53 -5.58 4.11 7.12
N PHE A 54 -6.89 4.19 7.36
CA PHE A 54 -7.49 4.53 8.64
C PHE A 54 -7.13 5.94 9.15
N GLN A 55 -7.86 6.40 10.16
CA GLN A 55 -7.67 7.73 10.73
C GLN A 55 -6.29 7.88 11.40
N GLU A 56 -5.81 6.82 12.07
CA GLU A 56 -4.54 6.80 12.81
C GLU A 56 -3.31 6.71 11.91
N LYS A 57 -3.49 6.41 10.61
CA LYS A 57 -2.40 6.28 9.63
C LYS A 57 -1.29 5.29 10.04
N GLY A 58 -1.59 4.33 10.92
CA GLY A 58 -0.68 3.26 11.34
C GLY A 58 -0.40 2.18 10.28
N LEU A 59 -0.95 2.33 9.08
CA LEU A 59 -0.69 1.45 7.93
C LEU A 59 -0.58 2.26 6.65
N VAL A 60 0.41 1.89 5.82
CA VAL A 60 0.62 2.45 4.49
C VAL A 60 0.76 1.36 3.44
N THR A 61 0.05 1.55 2.33
CA THR A 61 0.22 0.74 1.11
C THR A 61 1.07 1.53 0.12
N VAL A 62 2.13 0.91 -0.39
CA VAL A 62 3.05 1.46 -1.40
C VAL A 62 3.00 0.59 -2.65
N TRP A 63 2.96 1.24 -3.81
CA TRP A 63 2.89 0.60 -5.11
C TRP A 63 3.95 1.18 -6.04
N SER A 64 4.85 0.34 -6.55
CA SER A 64 6.03 0.80 -7.31
C SER A 64 6.01 0.46 -8.81
N ALA A 65 4.88 -0.04 -9.34
CA ALA A 65 4.72 -0.35 -10.76
C ALA A 65 3.79 0.65 -11.47
N PRO A 66 4.31 1.64 -12.22
CA PRO A 66 3.48 2.66 -12.84
C PRO A 66 2.70 2.07 -14.02
N ASN A 67 1.53 2.64 -14.31
CA ASN A 67 0.63 2.18 -15.36
C ASN A 67 0.47 0.64 -15.36
N TYR A 68 0.03 0.10 -14.23
CA TYR A 68 -0.05 -1.34 -14.00
C TYR A 68 -0.82 -2.03 -15.13
N CYS A 69 -0.24 -3.14 -15.61
CA CYS A 69 -0.71 -3.88 -16.78
C CYS A 69 -0.97 -3.01 -18.03
N TYR A 70 -0.26 -1.88 -18.17
CA TYR A 70 -0.41 -0.90 -19.25
C TYR A 70 -1.81 -0.29 -19.40
N ARG A 71 -2.65 -0.39 -18.37
CA ARG A 71 -4.08 -0.05 -18.44
C ARG A 71 -4.57 0.79 -17.27
N CYS A 72 -3.96 0.65 -16.10
CA CYS A 72 -4.50 1.25 -14.88
C CYS A 72 -4.21 2.75 -14.74
N GLY A 73 -3.20 3.28 -15.45
CA GLY A 73 -2.84 4.70 -15.38
C GLY A 73 -2.29 5.18 -14.02
N ASN A 74 -2.10 4.27 -13.07
CA ASN A 74 -1.61 4.61 -11.73
C ASN A 74 -0.17 5.12 -11.76
N VAL A 75 0.16 5.91 -10.74
CA VAL A 75 1.53 6.34 -10.46
C VAL A 75 2.25 5.27 -9.63
N ALA A 76 3.57 5.28 -9.68
CA ALA A 76 4.42 4.47 -8.82
C ALA A 76 5.05 5.32 -7.72
N SER A 77 5.43 4.68 -6.62
CA SER A 77 6.09 5.38 -5.53
C SER A 77 7.11 4.52 -4.79
N ILE A 78 8.01 5.21 -4.11
CA ILE A 78 8.98 4.66 -3.15
C ILE A 78 8.78 5.38 -1.82
N LEU A 79 8.71 4.62 -0.74
CA LEU A 79 8.75 5.11 0.63
C LEU A 79 10.15 4.86 1.19
N SER A 80 10.88 5.92 1.51
CA SER A 80 12.24 5.86 2.04
C SER A 80 12.26 6.32 3.49
N PHE A 81 13.09 5.68 4.31
CA PHE A 81 13.37 6.09 5.67
C PHE A 81 14.84 6.48 5.77
N ASP A 82 15.13 7.58 6.46
CA ASP A 82 16.51 7.93 6.82
C ASP A 82 16.95 7.21 8.12
N GLU A 83 18.18 7.48 8.56
CA GLU A 83 18.75 6.90 9.79
C GLU A 83 17.98 7.27 11.07
N LYS A 84 17.15 8.31 11.02
CA LYS A 84 16.29 8.78 12.12
C LYS A 84 14.85 8.34 11.95
N MET A 85 14.57 7.42 11.03
CA MET A 85 13.22 6.96 10.67
C MET A 85 12.30 8.06 10.13
N VAL A 86 12.86 9.17 9.63
CA VAL A 86 12.08 10.19 8.95
C VAL A 86 11.69 9.67 7.58
N CYS A 87 10.39 9.72 7.32
CA CYS A 87 9.78 9.15 6.13
C CYS A 87 9.77 10.16 4.97
N GLN A 88 10.27 9.74 3.80
CA GLN A 88 10.26 10.51 2.55
C GLN A 88 9.55 9.74 1.44
N PHE A 89 8.76 10.47 0.65
CA PHE A 89 7.97 9.93 -0.43
C PHE A 89 8.51 10.39 -1.79
N PHE A 90 8.78 9.43 -2.66
CA PHE A 90 9.19 9.68 -4.04
C PHE A 90 8.12 9.17 -5.01
N CYS A 91 7.61 10.08 -5.84
CA CYS A 91 6.62 9.78 -6.86
C CYS A 91 7.33 9.52 -8.20
N LEU A 92 7.05 8.38 -8.84
CA LEU A 92 7.65 7.96 -10.10
C LEU A 92 6.58 8.02 -11.20
N GLN A 93 6.70 9.00 -12.10
CA GLN A 93 5.93 9.01 -13.34
C GLN A 93 6.59 8.07 -14.35
N GLY A 94 5.81 7.14 -14.91
CA GLY A 94 6.32 6.24 -15.95
C GLY A 94 6.73 7.02 -17.19
N SER A 95 7.94 6.77 -17.71
CA SER A 95 8.29 7.27 -19.04
C SER A 95 7.56 6.44 -20.10
N ALA A 96 6.82 7.08 -20.99
CA ALA A 96 6.22 6.41 -22.13
C ALA A 96 7.34 5.96 -23.07
N ARG A 97 7.73 4.68 -23.03
CA ARG A 97 8.45 4.07 -24.15
C ARG A 97 7.42 3.75 -25.22
N SER A 98 7.46 4.50 -26.32
CA SER A 98 6.71 4.19 -27.53
C SER A 98 7.14 2.81 -28.01
N ILE A 99 6.26 1.82 -27.87
CA ILE A 99 6.47 0.50 -28.47
C ILE A 99 6.06 0.65 -29.93
N THR A 100 7.00 1.06 -30.79
CA THR A 100 6.85 0.86 -32.24
C THR A 100 6.94 -0.64 -32.50
N HIS A 101 5.80 -1.28 -32.79
CA HIS A 101 5.79 -2.60 -33.40
C HIS A 101 6.36 -2.48 -34.82
N THR A 102 7.54 -3.04 -35.07
CA THR A 102 8.00 -3.46 -36.41
C THR A 102 7.51 -4.85 -36.72
#